data_AF-A0A8J7FUB1-F1
#
_entry.id   AF-A0A8J7FUB1-F1
#
_cell.length_a   1.000
_cell.length_b   1.000
_cell.length_c   1.000
_cell.angle_alpha   90.00
_cell.angle_beta   90.00
_cell.angle_gamma   90.00
#
_symmetry.space_group_name_H-M   'P 1'
#
loop_
_entity.id
_entity.type
_entity.pdbx_description
1 polymer ?
#
loop_
_entity_poly.entity_id
_entity_poly.type
_entity_poly.pdbx_seq_one_letter_code
_entity_poly.pdbx_strand_id
1 'polypeptide(L)'
;MMHAPSGKGITTVYWLLVLIFGMAMEGIALYFQYGLGYGPCVLCIHVRIYVMAFMLVALIALLSRHSRLMNILTSVTGLGLAIGLAERSWKTLGVERGFIEGACDMDSGLPNWFALDKWFPTVFEPWEPCGYTPELLFGITMAEGLIALSVVAILTSLFMCYTALRR
;
A
#
# COMPACT_ATOMS: atom_id res chain seq x y z
N MET A 1 9.03 -30.81 -20.36
CA MET A 1 8.42 -29.77 -21.21
C MET A 1 7.88 -28.68 -20.29
N MET A 2 8.70 -27.67 -19.99
CA MET A 2 8.27 -26.53 -19.20
C MET A 2 7.53 -25.59 -20.15
N HIS A 3 6.20 -25.54 -20.05
CA HIS A 3 5.40 -24.59 -20.80
C HIS A 3 5.85 -23.18 -20.44
N ALA A 4 6.41 -22.46 -21.41
CA ALA A 4 6.64 -21.04 -21.30
C ALA A 4 5.30 -20.38 -20.92
N PRO A 5 5.21 -19.68 -19.78
CA PRO A 5 3.97 -19.03 -19.38
C PRO A 5 3.61 -18.03 -20.47
N SER A 6 2.44 -18.23 -21.10
CA SER A 6 1.82 -17.26 -21.99
C SER A 6 1.90 -15.90 -21.30
N GLY A 7 2.54 -14.91 -21.93
CA GLY A 7 2.83 -13.64 -21.27
C GLY A 7 1.58 -12.94 -20.70
N LYS A 8 0.39 -13.24 -21.25
CA LYS A 8 -0.87 -12.77 -20.67
C LYS A 8 -1.13 -13.33 -19.27
N GLY A 9 -0.77 -14.59 -18.99
CA GLY A 9 -1.01 -15.28 -17.72
C GLY A 9 -0.26 -14.66 -16.53
N ILE A 10 1.02 -14.32 -16.71
CA ILE A 10 1.85 -13.72 -15.65
C ILE A 10 1.24 -12.40 -15.16
N THR A 11 0.79 -11.55 -16.07
CA THR A 11 0.21 -10.24 -15.72
C THR A 11 -1.04 -10.40 -14.85
N THR A 12 -1.89 -11.39 -15.13
CA THR A 12 -3.11 -11.63 -14.35
C THR A 12 -2.83 -12.20 -12.98
N VAL A 13 -1.90 -13.15 -12.90
CA VAL A 13 -1.48 -13.71 -11.61
C VAL A 13 -0.90 -12.61 -10.73
N TYR A 14 -0.07 -11.73 -11.31
CA TYR A 14 0.48 -10.59 -10.59
C TYR A 14 -0.62 -9.69 -9.98
N TRP A 15 -1.54 -9.19 -10.81
CA TRP A 15 -2.58 -8.28 -10.32
C TRP A 15 -3.55 -8.95 -9.35
N LEU A 16 -3.83 -10.25 -9.50
CA LEU A 16 -4.59 -11.03 -8.51
C LEU A 16 -3.85 -11.14 -7.18
N LEU A 17 -2.55 -11.43 -7.20
CA LEU A 17 -1.73 -11.50 -5.99
C LEU A 17 -1.69 -10.15 -5.28
N VAL A 18 -1.55 -9.04 -6.01
CA VAL A 18 -1.60 -7.67 -5.44
C VAL A 18 -2.95 -7.44 -4.73
N LEU A 19 -4.06 -7.84 -5.35
CA LEU A 19 -5.39 -7.65 -4.79
C LEU A 19 -5.60 -8.50 -3.52
N ILE A 20 -5.22 -9.78 -3.54
CA ILE A 20 -5.30 -10.68 -2.38
C ILE A 20 -4.41 -10.16 -1.24
N PHE A 21 -3.19 -9.74 -1.56
CA PHE A 21 -2.24 -9.23 -0.58
C PHE A 21 -2.69 -7.90 0.03
N GLY A 22 -3.25 -6.99 -0.78
CA GLY A 22 -3.84 -5.74 -0.30
C GLY A 22 -5.03 -5.98 0.64
N MET A 23 -5.91 -6.92 0.31
CA MET A 23 -7.01 -7.31 1.20
C MET A 23 -6.51 -7.92 2.51
N ALA A 24 -5.48 -8.77 2.45
CA ALA A 24 -4.86 -9.33 3.66
C ALA A 24 -4.26 -8.23 4.54
N MET A 25 -3.56 -7.26 3.95
CA MET A 25 -2.99 -6.11 4.66
C MET A 25 -4.04 -5.26 5.37
N GLU A 26 -5.11 -4.86 4.67
CA GLU A 26 -6.21 -4.11 5.29
C GLU A 26 -6.93 -4.95 6.37
N GLY A 27 -7.11 -6.25 6.16
CA GLY A 27 -7.69 -7.16 7.14
C GLY A 27 -6.84 -7.26 8.42
N ILE A 28 -5.52 -7.38 8.27
CA ILE A 28 -4.59 -7.36 9.40
C ILE A 28 -4.67 -6.00 10.11
N ALA A 29 -4.64 -4.88 9.38
CA ALA A 29 -4.74 -3.55 9.98
C ALA A 29 -6.04 -3.36 10.79
N LEU A 30 -7.18 -3.82 10.25
CA LEU A 30 -8.47 -3.80 10.95
C LEU A 30 -8.46 -4.70 12.19
N TYR A 31 -7.77 -5.84 12.15
CA TYR A 31 -7.60 -6.70 13.32
C TYR A 31 -6.78 -6.03 14.42
N PHE A 32 -5.70 -5.32 14.09
CA PHE A 32 -4.95 -4.53 15.08
C PHE A 32 -5.81 -3.39 15.65
N GLN A 33 -6.61 -2.74 14.80
CA GLN A 33 -7.48 -1.64 15.20
C GLN A 33 -8.60 -2.08 16.16
N TYR A 34 -9.40 -3.08 15.78
CA TYR A 34 -10.57 -3.50 16.56
C TYR A 34 -10.32 -4.66 17.52
N GLY A 35 -9.35 -5.53 17.20
CA GLY A 35 -9.03 -6.70 18.02
C GLY A 35 -8.05 -6.40 19.14
N LEU A 36 -7.03 -5.58 18.86
CA LEU A 36 -5.96 -5.25 19.82
C LEU A 36 -6.06 -3.81 20.36
N GLY A 37 -6.91 -2.96 19.78
CA GLY A 37 -7.15 -1.60 20.24
C GLY A 37 -6.07 -0.59 19.84
N TYR A 38 -5.22 -0.92 18.86
CA TYR A 38 -4.19 0.01 18.36
C TYR A 38 -4.76 0.95 17.31
N GLY A 39 -4.76 2.25 17.62
CA GLY A 39 -5.26 3.28 16.71
C GLY A 39 -4.41 3.47 15.46
N PRO A 40 -5.01 3.87 14.32
CA PRO A 40 -4.23 4.33 13.20
C PRO A 40 -3.68 5.73 13.48
N CYS A 41 -2.40 5.92 13.21
CA CYS A 41 -1.77 7.24 13.17
C CYS A 41 -2.04 7.96 11.83
N VAL A 42 -1.77 9.27 11.73
CA VAL A 42 -1.95 10.04 10.48
C VAL A 42 -1.15 9.43 9.32
N LEU A 43 0.11 9.02 9.55
CA LEU A 43 0.92 8.36 8.53
C LEU A 43 0.37 6.97 8.15
N CYS A 44 -0.22 6.26 9.11
CA CYS A 44 -0.81 4.95 8.95
C CYS A 44 -2.05 5.03 8.05
N ILE A 45 -2.88 6.07 8.22
CA ILE A 45 -4.03 6.36 7.34
C ILE A 45 -3.55 6.57 5.89
N HIS A 46 -2.48 7.36 5.69
CA HIS A 46 -1.90 7.55 4.36
C HIS A 46 -1.48 6.21 3.73
N VAL A 47 -0.80 5.35 4.47
CA VAL A 47 -0.39 4.02 4.00
C VAL A 47 -1.60 3.20 3.55
N ARG A 48 -2.68 3.17 4.34
CA ARG A 48 -3.93 2.47 3.97
C ARG A 48 -4.56 3.03 2.69
N ILE A 49 -4.56 4.35 2.51
CA ILE A 49 -5.01 4.99 1.27
C ILE A 49 -4.19 4.51 0.06
N TYR A 50 -2.87 4.41 0.19
CA TYR A 50 -2.02 3.86 -0.87
C TYR A 50 -2.32 2.38 -1.16
N VAL A 51 -2.55 1.56 -0.13
CA VAL A 51 -2.92 0.14 -0.29
C VAL A 51 -4.26 0.00 -1.01
N MET A 52 -5.27 0.79 -0.63
CA MET A 52 -6.56 0.84 -1.32
C MET A 52 -6.42 1.29 -2.78
N ALA A 53 -5.62 2.33 -3.04
CA ALA A 53 -5.34 2.77 -4.40
C ALA A 53 -4.67 1.67 -5.25
N PHE A 54 -3.75 0.91 -4.66
CA PHE A 54 -3.14 -0.26 -5.32
C PHE A 54 -4.16 -1.34 -5.68
N MET A 55 -5.09 -1.64 -4.77
CA MET A 55 -6.16 -2.60 -5.03
C MET A 55 -7.07 -2.13 -6.17
N LEU A 56 -7.41 -0.84 -6.23
CA LEU A 56 -8.21 -0.27 -7.31
C LEU A 56 -7.48 -0.36 -8.66
N VAL A 57 -6.19 -0.03 -8.71
CA VAL A 57 -5.38 -0.18 -9.93
C VAL A 57 -5.31 -1.64 -10.36
N ALA A 58 -5.15 -2.58 -9.42
CA ALA A 58 -5.14 -4.01 -9.72
C ALA A 58 -6.48 -4.48 -10.31
N LEU A 59 -7.61 -4.01 -9.77
CA LEU A 59 -8.93 -4.32 -10.31
C LEU A 59 -9.12 -3.77 -11.72
N ILE A 60 -8.71 -2.52 -11.96
CA ILE A 60 -8.77 -1.89 -13.30
C ILE A 60 -7.90 -2.65 -14.30
N ALA A 61 -6.70 -3.08 -13.88
CA ALA A 61 -5.78 -3.85 -14.72
C ALA A 61 -6.34 -5.22 -15.10
N LEU A 62 -7.05 -5.88 -14.18
CA LEU A 62 -7.74 -7.16 -14.45
C LEU A 62 -8.90 -6.99 -15.44
N LEU A 63 -9.67 -5.90 -15.32
CA LEU A 63 -10.79 -5.59 -16.23
C LEU A 63 -10.33 -5.14 -17.62
N SER A 64 -9.28 -4.32 -17.70
CA SER A 64 -8.84 -3.66 -18.96
C SER A 64 -7.76 -4.41 -19.74
N ARG A 65 -7.62 -5.73 -19.48
CA ARG A 65 -6.52 -6.60 -19.95
C ARG A 65 -6.33 -6.63 -21.48
N HIS A 66 -7.34 -6.28 -22.26
CA HIS A 66 -7.31 -6.42 -23.72
C HIS A 66 -6.42 -5.35 -24.41
N SER A 67 -6.23 -4.18 -23.80
CA SER A 67 -5.52 -3.08 -24.47
C SER A 67 -4.09 -2.91 -23.95
N ARG A 68 -3.12 -2.75 -24.86
CA ARG A 68 -1.71 -2.51 -24.53
C ARG A 68 -1.54 -1.19 -23.76
N LEU A 69 -2.29 -0.17 -24.16
CA LEU A 69 -2.28 1.15 -23.50
C LEU A 69 -2.67 1.05 -22.02
N MET A 70 -3.75 0.32 -21.69
CA MET A 70 -4.18 0.19 -20.29
C MET A 70 -3.19 -0.61 -19.44
N ASN A 71 -2.51 -1.60 -20.02
CA ASN A 71 -1.44 -2.32 -19.30
C ASN A 71 -0.25 -1.40 -18.98
N ILE A 72 0.12 -0.51 -19.89
CA ILE A 72 1.19 0.48 -19.65
C ILE A 72 0.74 1.48 -18.58
N LEU A 73 -0.47 2.05 -18.73
CA LEU A 73 -1.03 3.00 -17.78
C LEU A 73 -1.06 2.41 -16.36
N THR A 74 -1.69 1.25 -16.18
CA THR A 74 -1.79 0.60 -14.87
C THR A 74 -0.43 0.22 -14.28
N SER A 75 0.54 -0.19 -15.10
CA SER A 75 1.90 -0.50 -14.63
C SER A 75 2.65 0.76 -14.17
N VAL A 76 2.52 1.87 -14.91
CA VAL A 76 3.11 3.17 -14.53
C VAL A 76 2.44 3.72 -13.28
N THR A 77 1.11 3.66 -13.20
CA THR A 77 0.38 4.08 -11.99
C THR A 77 0.75 3.21 -10.79
N GLY A 78 0.86 1.90 -10.97
CA GLY A 78 1.31 0.98 -9.91
C GLY A 78 2.73 1.30 -9.42
N LEU A 79 3.66 1.65 -10.31
CA LEU A 79 4.99 2.09 -9.93
C LEU A 79 4.96 3.41 -9.14
N GLY A 80 4.15 4.38 -9.56
CA GLY A 80 3.97 5.64 -8.84
C GLY A 80 3.41 5.42 -7.42
N LEU A 81 2.42 4.53 -7.29
CA LEU A 81 1.88 4.14 -5.98
C LEU A 81 2.93 3.41 -5.14
N ALA A 82 3.78 2.56 -5.72
CA ALA A 82 4.83 1.84 -5.01
C ALA A 82 5.84 2.80 -4.38
N ILE A 83 6.23 3.83 -5.14
CA ILE A 83 7.14 4.88 -4.67
C ILE A 83 6.47 5.69 -3.55
N GLY A 84 5.21 6.08 -3.71
CA GLY A 84 4.47 6.80 -2.66
C GLY A 84 4.32 5.99 -1.38
N LEU A 85 4.05 4.68 -1.50
CA LEU A 85 4.00 3.76 -0.37
C LEU A 85 5.36 3.66 0.33
N ALA A 86 6.45 3.58 -0.42
CA ALA A 86 7.81 3.54 0.12
C ALA A 86 8.18 4.83 0.85
N GLU A 87 7.83 5.99 0.31
CA GLU A 87 8.07 7.29 0.97
C GLU A 87 7.34 7.37 2.31
N ARG A 88 6.07 6.94 2.37
CA ARG A 88 5.28 6.94 3.61
C ARG A 88 5.76 5.87 4.61
N SER A 89 6.19 4.71 4.12
CA SER A 89 6.79 3.66 4.94
C SER A 89 8.14 4.12 5.54
N TRP A 90 8.92 4.89 4.77
CA TRP A 90 10.17 5.49 5.26
C TRP A 90 9.92 6.54 6.34
N LYS A 91 8.91 7.39 6.15
CA LYS A 91 8.52 8.36 7.17
C LYS A 91 8.04 7.70 8.46
N THR A 92 7.24 6.63 8.37
CA THR A 92 6.78 5.91 9.58
C THR A 92 7.94 5.29 10.36
N LEU A 93 8.88 4.62 9.69
CA LEU A 93 10.08 4.08 10.35
C LEU A 93 10.97 5.18 10.92
N GLY A 94 11.13 6.29 10.18
CA GLY A 94 11.92 7.43 10.63
C GLY A 94 11.35 8.07 11.90
N VAL A 95 10.03 8.16 12.04
CA VAL A 95 9.38 8.66 13.26
C VAL A 95 9.50 7.65 14.40
N GLU A 96 9.31 6.35 14.15
CA GLU A 96 9.49 5.29 15.15
C GLU A 96 10.91 5.30 15.76
N ARG A 97 11.94 5.51 14.93
CA ARG A 97 13.35 5.54 15.36
C ARG A 97 13.82 6.91 15.85
N GLY A 98 12.95 7.93 15.81
CA GLY A 98 13.29 9.30 16.24
C GLY A 98 14.24 10.05 15.28
N PHE A 99 14.38 9.60 14.03
CA PHE A 99 15.13 10.33 13.00
C PHE A 99 14.33 11.48 12.38
N ILE A 100 13.01 11.42 12.46
CA ILE A 100 12.08 12.40 11.91
C ILE A 100 11.13 12.80 13.04
N GLU A 101 10.98 14.10 13.28
CA GLU A 101 9.98 14.61 14.24
C GLU A 101 8.58 14.17 13.80
N GLY A 102 7.87 13.46 14.68
CA GLY A 102 6.51 13.01 14.42
C GLY A 102 5.57 14.20 14.29
N ALA A 103 4.57 14.11 13.40
CA ALA A 103 3.47 15.04 13.41
C ALA A 103 2.67 14.83 14.71
N CYS A 104 2.81 15.76 15.66
CA CYS A 104 1.94 15.86 16.84
C CYS A 104 0.55 16.42 16.49
N ASP A 105 0.36 16.82 15.23
CA ASP A 105 -0.94 17.26 14.74
C ASP A 105 -1.79 16.03 14.40
N MET A 106 -2.95 15.92 15.06
CA MET A 106 -3.94 14.88 14.80
C MET A 106 -4.82 15.22 13.60
N ASP A 107 -4.56 16.32 12.90
CA ASP A 107 -5.17 16.58 11.60
C ASP A 107 -4.54 15.68 10.52
N SER A 108 -5.39 15.00 9.77
CA SER A 108 -4.96 14.13 8.68
C SER A 108 -4.31 14.91 7.53
N GLY A 109 -4.51 16.24 7.46
CA GLY A 109 -3.99 17.11 6.42
C GLY A 109 -4.59 16.83 5.04
N LEU A 110 -5.68 16.06 4.99
CA LEU A 110 -6.37 15.69 3.76
C LEU A 110 -7.16 16.90 3.22
N PRO A 111 -7.16 17.15 1.91
CA PRO A 111 -7.93 18.24 1.34
C PRO A 111 -9.43 17.97 1.51
N ASN A 112 -10.23 19.03 1.68
CA ASN A 112 -11.68 18.92 1.97
C ASN A 112 -12.49 18.08 0.96
N TRP A 113 -12.02 17.91 -0.28
CA TRP A 113 -12.68 17.08 -1.29
C TRP A 113 -12.40 15.57 -1.14
N PHE A 114 -11.39 15.19 -0.34
CA PHE A 114 -10.95 13.81 -0.08
C PHE A 114 -10.73 13.58 1.44
N ALA A 115 -11.62 14.14 2.27
CA ALA A 115 -11.59 13.98 3.73
C ALA A 115 -12.13 12.60 4.15
N LEU A 116 -11.33 11.56 3.90
CA LEU A 116 -11.68 10.17 4.19
C LEU A 116 -11.90 9.92 5.69
N ASP A 117 -11.16 10.66 6.51
CA ASP A 117 -11.30 10.76 7.97
C ASP A 117 -12.71 11.22 8.37
N LYS A 118 -13.31 12.17 7.62
CA LYS A 118 -14.67 12.66 7.89
C LYS A 118 -15.76 11.77 7.33
N TRP A 119 -15.52 11.13 6.18
CA TRP A 119 -16.52 10.26 5.54
C TRP A 119 -16.66 8.91 6.25
N PHE A 120 -15.55 8.35 6.75
CA PHE A 120 -15.51 7.07 7.44
C PHE A 120 -14.72 7.17 8.76
N PRO A 121 -15.24 7.94 9.74
CA PRO A 121 -14.53 8.23 10.99
C PRO A 121 -14.22 6.98 11.81
N THR A 122 -15.11 5.98 11.80
CA THR A 122 -14.89 4.72 12.53
C THR A 122 -13.61 3.99 12.10
N VAL A 123 -13.17 4.16 10.84
CA VAL A 123 -11.99 3.47 10.29
C VAL A 123 -10.77 4.39 10.19
N PHE A 124 -10.96 5.67 9.89
CA PHE A 124 -9.89 6.62 9.55
C PHE A 124 -9.74 7.79 10.53
N GLU A 125 -10.29 7.71 11.74
CA GLU A 125 -10.03 8.70 12.78
C GLU A 125 -8.64 8.48 13.40
N PRO A 126 -7.72 9.46 13.31
CA PRO A 126 -6.44 9.39 13.99
C PRO A 126 -6.61 9.69 15.48
N TRP A 127 -6.28 8.75 16.34
CA TRP A 127 -6.31 8.97 17.80
C TRP A 127 -5.00 8.59 18.52
N GLU A 128 -4.02 8.04 17.79
CA GLU A 128 -2.71 7.66 18.32
C GLU A 128 -1.60 8.54 17.69
N PRO A 129 -0.63 9.05 18.48
CA PRO A 129 0.51 9.78 17.94
C PRO A 129 1.36 8.93 17.01
N CYS A 130 1.92 9.57 15.98
CA CYS A 130 2.87 8.90 15.09
C CYS A 130 4.13 8.50 15.87
N GLY A 131 4.58 7.25 15.70
CA GLY A 131 5.78 6.71 16.37
C GLY A 131 5.48 5.57 17.33
N TYR A 132 4.23 5.40 17.75
CA TYR A 132 3.79 4.24 18.51
C TYR A 132 3.27 3.15 17.55
N THR A 133 4.16 2.25 17.13
CA THR A 133 3.86 1.16 16.20
C THR A 133 3.82 -0.18 16.94
N PRO A 134 2.78 -1.02 16.72
CA PRO A 134 2.73 -2.34 17.32
C PRO A 134 3.75 -3.29 16.67
N GLU A 135 4.17 -4.29 17.43
CA GLU A 135 4.96 -5.40 16.92
C GLU A 135 4.05 -6.40 16.19
N LEU A 136 4.44 -6.84 14.98
CA LEU A 136 3.68 -7.85 14.24
C LEU A 136 3.98 -9.26 14.75
N LEU A 137 5.26 -9.66 14.70
CA LEU A 137 5.74 -11.02 14.92
C LEU A 137 7.26 -11.00 15.17
N PHE A 138 7.73 -11.78 16.14
CA PHE A 138 9.16 -11.95 16.46
C PHE A 138 9.95 -10.66 16.75
N GLY A 139 9.29 -9.61 17.25
CA GLY A 139 9.92 -8.33 17.54
C GLY A 139 10.12 -7.41 16.32
N ILE A 140 9.50 -7.74 15.18
CA ILE A 140 9.49 -6.89 13.98
C ILE A 140 8.34 -5.89 14.09
N THR A 141 8.65 -4.61 13.93
CA THR A 141 7.64 -3.54 14.01
C THR A 141 6.82 -3.43 12.73
N MET A 142 5.62 -2.84 12.83
CA MET A 142 4.78 -2.56 11.67
C MET A 142 5.47 -1.67 10.63
N ALA A 143 6.27 -0.71 11.07
CA ALA A 143 7.02 0.15 10.16
C ALA A 143 8.09 -0.64 9.36
N GLU A 144 8.82 -1.55 10.02
CA GLU A 144 9.78 -2.42 9.34
C GLU A 144 9.11 -3.33 8.31
N GLY A 145 7.96 -3.92 8.68
CA GLY A 145 7.16 -4.72 7.76
C GLY A 145 6.72 -3.93 6.53
N LEU A 146 6.22 -2.70 6.72
CA LEU A 146 5.80 -1.83 5.63
C LEU A 146 6.95 -1.46 4.70
N ILE A 147 8.15 -1.21 5.24
CA ILE A 147 9.36 -0.99 4.43
C ILE A 147 9.66 -2.21 3.57
N ALA A 148 9.72 -3.40 4.16
CA ALA A 148 10.01 -4.62 3.41
C ALA A 148 9.00 -4.83 2.27
N LEU A 149 7.72 -4.60 2.55
CA LEU A 149 6.65 -4.72 1.55
C LEU A 149 6.73 -3.64 0.47
N SER A 150 7.12 -2.42 0.82
CA SER A 150 7.31 -1.35 -0.16
C SER A 150 8.43 -1.66 -1.15
N VAL A 151 9.53 -2.27 -0.70
CA VAL A 151 10.63 -2.71 -1.56
C VAL A 151 10.15 -3.81 -2.51
N VAL A 152 9.43 -4.80 -2.00
CA VAL A 152 8.83 -5.86 -2.84
C VAL A 152 7.88 -5.25 -3.88
N ALA A 153 7.00 -4.34 -3.47
CA ALA A 153 6.04 -3.67 -4.35
C ALA A 153 6.74 -2.86 -5.46
N ILE A 154 7.85 -2.17 -5.15
CA ILE A 154 8.65 -1.45 -6.16
C ILE A 154 9.26 -2.44 -7.15
N LEU A 155 9.92 -3.49 -6.66
CA LEU A 155 10.60 -4.48 -7.52
C LEU A 155 9.60 -5.16 -8.47
N THR A 156 8.45 -5.57 -7.95
CA THR A 156 7.42 -6.22 -8.79
C THR A 156 6.77 -5.24 -9.76
N SER A 157 6.53 -3.99 -9.34
CA SER A 157 5.97 -2.95 -10.21
C SER A 157 6.95 -2.54 -11.31
N LEU A 158 8.25 -2.46 -11.02
CA LEU A 158 9.31 -2.22 -12.00
C LEU A 158 9.39 -3.36 -13.01
N PHE A 159 9.37 -4.61 -12.55
CA PHE A 159 9.37 -5.77 -13.43
C PHE A 159 8.15 -5.75 -14.37
N MET A 160 6.97 -5.44 -13.84
CA MET A 160 5.75 -5.34 -14.62
C MET A 160 5.79 -4.20 -15.63
N CYS A 161 6.25 -3.02 -15.23
CA CYS A 161 6.46 -1.88 -16.13
C CYS A 161 7.44 -2.23 -17.27
N TYR A 162 8.56 -2.89 -16.94
CA TYR A 162 9.52 -3.37 -17.94
C TYR A 162 8.88 -4.35 -18.92
N THR A 163 8.11 -5.32 -18.43
CA THR A 163 7.41 -6.28 -19.32
C THR A 163 6.34 -5.62 -20.19
N ALA A 164 5.70 -4.56 -19.70
CA ALA A 164 4.69 -3.81 -20.42
C ALA A 164 5.29 -2.92 -21.52
N LEU A 165 6.48 -2.35 -21.31
CA LEU A 165 7.22 -1.57 -22.31
C LEU A 165 7.85 -2.44 -23.40
N ARG A 166 8.30 -3.66 -23.04
CA ARG A 166 9.02 -4.53 -23.97
C ARG A 166 8.11 -5.32 -24.93
N ARG A 167 6.83 -5.48 -24.58
CA ARG A 167 5.80 -5.98 -25.51
C ARG A 167 5.29 -4.85 -26.34
#